data_AF-A0AA40GBA6-F1
#
_entry.id   AF-A0AA40GBA6-F1
#
_cell.length_a   1.000
_cell.length_b   1.000
_cell.length_c   1.000
_cell.angle_alpha   90.00
_cell.angle_beta   90.00
_cell.angle_gamma   90.00
#
_symmetry.space_group_name_H-M   'P 1'
#
loop_
_entity.id
_entity.type
_entity.pdbx_description
1 polymer ?
#
loop_
_entity_poly.entity_id
_entity_poly.type
_entity_poly.pdbx_seq_one_letter_code
_entity_poly.pdbx_strand_id
1 'polypeptide(L)'
;MKYSTSPPISRCNSPVPIETGSNLPMPVTYRQDCMGAATKCYKYLRKLLKFEQMDFEFALWQMIFLFISPQKVYRNFQSRKQTKSQFARDDPAFLVLLMCCLCISSIGFTIVLGLGFLQFVKLLFYMIFIDYLVAGLIVATVFWIITNRYLRIDKTQDVEWGYAFDIHLNAFFPPLVILHIVQLFFYNGLINYDTFSSRFVGNTIWLIAVSYYIYITFLGYTSMEILHKTHIILSTLPIILLIYIMTLCAGINISYLVMEFYHYRVV
;
A
#
# COMPACT_ATOMS: atom_id res chain seq x y z
N MET A 1 33.33 2.75 40.72
CA MET A 1 33.13 3.61 39.54
C MET A 1 32.13 2.92 38.62
N LYS A 2 30.95 3.52 38.39
CA LYS A 2 29.92 2.98 37.49
C LYS A 2 30.28 3.37 36.06
N TYR A 3 30.45 2.38 35.18
CA TYR A 3 30.67 2.61 33.75
C TYR A 3 29.39 3.11 33.08
N SER A 4 29.49 4.24 32.38
CA SER A 4 28.42 4.78 31.55
C SER A 4 28.29 3.95 30.28
N THR A 5 27.21 3.19 30.14
CA THR A 5 26.84 2.47 28.91
C THR A 5 25.96 3.35 28.04
N SER A 6 26.53 4.39 27.45
CA SER A 6 25.90 5.09 26.32
C SER A 6 26.38 4.46 25.01
N PRO A 7 25.49 4.07 24.09
CA PRO A 7 25.91 3.56 22.78
C PRO A 7 26.62 4.67 21.98
N PRO A 8 27.58 4.32 21.12
CA PRO A 8 28.33 5.30 20.35
C PRO A 8 27.41 6.04 19.37
N ILE A 9 27.52 7.37 19.35
CA ILE A 9 26.84 8.24 18.39
C ILE A 9 27.38 7.89 16.99
N SER A 10 26.54 7.34 16.11
CA SER A 10 26.93 7.17 14.72
C SER A 10 27.04 8.56 14.07
N ARG A 11 28.27 9.00 13.76
CA ARG A 11 28.50 10.20 12.95
C ARG A 11 28.12 9.89 11.50
N CYS A 12 26.90 10.25 11.11
CA CYS A 12 26.59 10.42 9.69
C CYS A 12 27.07 11.80 9.27
N ASN A 13 28.11 11.85 8.44
CA ASN A 13 28.50 13.06 7.73
C ASN A 13 27.48 13.31 6.61
N SER A 14 26.33 13.86 6.94
CA SER A 14 25.45 14.46 5.94
C SER A 14 26.00 15.85 5.57
N PRO A 15 26.07 16.22 4.28
CA PRO A 15 26.43 17.58 3.90
C PRO A 15 25.44 18.56 4.54
N VAL A 16 25.95 19.65 5.11
CA VAL A 16 25.13 20.80 5.51
C VAL A 16 24.37 21.27 4.26
N PRO A 17 23.03 21.34 4.26
CA PRO A 17 22.32 21.94 3.14
C PRO A 17 22.69 23.42 3.11
N ILE A 18 23.31 23.85 2.02
CA ILE A 18 23.48 25.26 1.71
C ILE A 18 22.09 25.89 1.67
N GLU A 19 21.94 27.05 2.31
CA GLU A 19 20.70 27.82 2.42
C GLU A 19 20.06 28.08 1.05
N THR A 20 19.18 27.18 0.60
CA THR A 20 18.26 27.46 -0.51
C THR A 20 16.93 27.93 0.05
N GLY A 21 16.79 29.25 0.17
CA GLY A 21 15.60 30.00 -0.21
C GLY A 21 14.31 29.90 0.61
N SER A 22 14.24 29.17 1.73
CA SER A 22 13.05 29.17 2.60
C SER A 22 13.30 29.92 3.91
N ASN A 23 12.69 31.08 4.08
CA ASN A 23 12.73 31.91 5.30
C ASN A 23 12.01 31.30 6.53
N LEU A 24 11.74 29.98 6.52
CA LEU A 24 11.06 29.30 7.62
C LEU A 24 12.08 28.57 8.49
N PRO A 25 12.02 28.74 9.82
CA PRO A 25 12.87 27.98 10.73
C PRO A 25 12.58 26.49 10.59
N MET A 26 13.63 25.67 10.72
CA MET A 26 13.48 24.21 10.66
C MET A 26 12.50 23.71 11.73
N PRO A 27 11.60 22.76 11.42
CA PRO A 27 10.64 22.24 12.38
C PRO A 27 11.33 21.65 13.61
N VAL A 28 10.75 21.84 14.80
CA VAL A 28 11.26 21.31 16.08
C VAL A 28 11.39 19.77 16.07
N THR A 29 10.64 19.09 15.21
CA THR A 29 10.70 17.64 14.97
C THR A 29 11.87 17.19 14.08
N TYR A 30 12.59 18.12 13.42
CA TYR A 30 13.79 17.82 12.65
C TYR A 30 14.96 17.52 13.60
N ARG A 31 15.04 16.27 14.06
CA ARG A 31 16.23 15.76 14.74
C ARG A 31 17.20 15.20 13.72
N GLN A 32 18.42 15.72 13.70
CA GLN A 32 19.57 15.18 12.96
C GLN A 32 20.06 13.83 13.51
N ASP A 33 19.26 13.12 14.30
CA ASP A 33 19.60 11.78 14.76
C ASP A 33 19.38 10.82 13.59
N CYS A 34 20.48 10.42 12.93
CA CYS A 34 20.50 9.32 11.97
C CYS A 34 20.19 8.00 12.69
N MET A 35 18.92 7.79 13.01
CA MET A 35 18.46 6.53 13.57
C MET A 35 18.60 5.45 12.50
N GLY A 36 19.30 4.37 12.85
CA GLY A 36 19.40 3.20 11.99
C GLY A 36 18.03 2.63 11.63
N ALA A 37 17.94 1.95 10.48
CA ALA A 37 16.69 1.35 9.99
C ALA A 37 16.05 0.40 11.03
N ALA A 38 16.87 -0.36 11.76
CA ALA A 38 16.43 -1.23 12.84
C ALA A 38 15.76 -0.44 13.99
N THR A 39 16.29 0.73 14.35
CA THR A 39 15.70 1.58 15.39
C THR A 39 14.38 2.20 14.95
N LYS A 40 14.25 2.58 13.67
CA LYS A 40 12.97 3.04 13.09
C LYS A 40 11.93 1.92 13.09
N CYS A 41 12.32 0.72 12.65
CA CYS A 41 11.46 -0.47 12.66
C CYS A 41 11.01 -0.84 14.08
N TYR A 42 11.93 -0.86 15.05
CA TYR A 42 11.60 -1.14 16.46
C TYR A 42 10.63 -0.11 17.03
N LYS A 43 10.84 1.19 16.76
CA LYS A 43 9.90 2.25 17.16
C LYS A 43 8.52 2.05 16.55
N TYR A 44 8.44 1.69 15.27
CA TYR A 44 7.17 1.43 14.58
C TYR A 44 6.45 0.21 15.17
N LEU A 45 7.17 -0.90 15.37
CA LEU A 45 6.62 -2.12 15.98
C LEU A 45 6.17 -1.90 17.43
N ARG A 46 6.92 -1.11 18.20
CA ARG A 46 6.52 -0.73 19.56
C ARG A 46 5.21 0.07 19.57
N LYS A 47 4.99 0.94 18.56
CA LYS A 47 3.75 1.71 18.44
C LYS A 47 2.57 0.83 18.00
N LEU A 48 2.79 -0.21 17.19
CA LEU A 48 1.74 -1.18 16.82
C LEU A 48 1.09 -1.84 18.04
N LEU A 49 1.83 -1.99 19.14
CA LEU A 49 1.32 -2.58 20.39
C LEU A 49 0.63 -1.56 21.32
N LYS A 50 0.62 -0.27 20.97
CA LYS A 50 0.08 0.81 21.81
C LYS A 50 -1.15 1.44 21.16
N PHE A 51 -2.30 0.76 21.27
CA PHE A 51 -3.56 1.17 20.67
C PHE A 51 -4.04 2.58 21.05
N GLU A 52 -3.84 3.02 22.30
CA GLU A 52 -4.27 4.35 22.77
C GLU A 52 -3.56 5.52 22.06
N GLN A 53 -2.40 5.27 21.45
CA GLN A 53 -1.59 6.30 20.80
C GLN A 53 -1.85 6.37 19.29
N MET A 54 -2.81 5.58 18.78
CA MET A 54 -3.10 5.44 17.36
C MET A 54 -4.28 6.34 16.96
N ASP A 55 -4.10 7.14 15.92
CA ASP A 55 -5.13 8.05 15.40
C ASP A 55 -6.04 7.31 14.40
N PHE A 56 -7.04 6.59 14.93
CA PHE A 56 -7.98 5.82 14.13
C PHE A 56 -8.94 6.70 13.32
N GLU A 57 -9.30 7.88 13.82
CA GLU A 57 -10.20 8.79 13.11
C GLU A 57 -9.57 9.30 11.82
N PHE A 58 -8.31 9.74 11.90
CA PHE A 58 -7.57 10.15 10.72
C PHE A 58 -7.35 8.98 9.76
N ALA A 59 -7.04 7.79 10.25
CA ALA A 59 -6.85 6.62 9.40
C ALA A 59 -8.14 6.19 8.67
N LEU A 60 -9.30 6.18 9.35
CA LEU A 60 -10.60 5.93 8.75
C LEU A 60 -10.96 7.00 7.71
N TRP A 61 -10.70 8.26 8.04
CA TRP A 61 -10.87 9.36 7.09
C TRP A 61 -10.04 9.11 5.83
N GLN A 62 -8.77 8.73 5.96
CA GLN A 62 -7.92 8.40 4.81
C GLN A 62 -8.49 7.26 3.98
N MET A 63 -8.98 6.18 4.62
CA MET A 63 -9.60 5.05 3.94
C MET A 63 -10.85 5.46 3.13
N ILE A 64 -11.76 6.25 3.72
CA ILE A 64 -12.96 6.74 3.03
C ILE A 64 -12.59 7.63 1.84
N PHE A 65 -11.66 8.57 2.04
CA PHE A 65 -11.27 9.51 1.00
C PHE A 65 -10.46 8.86 -0.13
N LEU A 66 -9.86 7.68 0.06
CA LEU A 66 -9.27 6.91 -1.04
C LEU A 66 -10.31 6.50 -2.09
N PHE A 67 -11.58 6.32 -1.71
CA PHE A 67 -12.66 6.07 -2.66
C PHE A 67 -13.24 7.36 -3.25
N ILE A 68 -13.54 8.34 -2.39
CA ILE A 68 -14.30 9.53 -2.79
C ILE A 68 -13.42 10.55 -3.52
N SER A 69 -12.25 10.85 -2.97
CA SER A 69 -11.39 11.92 -3.48
C SER A 69 -9.95 11.70 -3.01
N PRO A 70 -9.21 10.78 -3.65
CA PRO A 70 -7.88 10.39 -3.19
C PRO A 70 -6.87 11.55 -3.26
N GLN A 71 -7.13 12.55 -4.11
CA GLN A 71 -6.33 13.78 -4.19
C GLN A 71 -6.26 14.51 -2.85
N LYS A 72 -7.33 14.50 -2.05
CA LYS A 72 -7.35 15.10 -0.72
C LYS A 72 -6.40 14.39 0.24
N VAL A 73 -6.31 13.06 0.16
CA VAL A 73 -5.40 12.27 0.98
C VAL A 73 -3.96 12.67 0.67
N TYR A 74 -3.57 12.74 -0.60
CA TYR A 74 -2.20 13.09 -0.99
C TYR A 74 -1.82 14.55 -0.74
N ARG A 75 -2.79 15.48 -0.76
CA ARG A 75 -2.55 16.85 -0.29
C ARG A 75 -2.10 16.90 1.17
N ASN A 76 -2.67 16.04 2.03
CA ASN A 76 -2.23 15.95 3.43
C ASN A 76 -0.78 15.42 3.55
N PHE A 77 -0.35 14.50 2.67
CA PHE A 77 1.04 14.05 2.63
C PHE A 77 2.00 15.20 2.26
N GLN A 78 1.64 16.04 1.30
CA GLN A 78 2.42 17.24 0.93
C GLN A 78 2.50 18.23 2.09
N SER A 79 1.39 18.48 2.80
CA SER A 79 1.39 19.31 4.01
C SER A 79 2.28 18.75 5.12
N ARG A 80 2.35 17.43 5.29
CA ARG A 80 3.27 16.79 6.25
C ARG A 80 4.73 16.94 5.85
N LYS A 81 5.04 16.91 4.56
CA LYS A 81 6.40 17.21 4.09
C LYS A 81 6.82 18.64 4.49
N GLN A 82 5.93 19.62 4.37
CA GLN A 82 6.24 21.00 4.74
C GLN A 82 6.39 21.20 6.26
N THR A 83 5.57 20.52 7.06
CA THR A 83 5.53 20.71 8.53
C THR A 83 6.48 19.80 9.31
N LYS A 84 6.76 18.60 8.82
CA LYS A 84 7.59 17.57 9.48
C LYS A 84 8.78 17.09 8.66
N SER A 85 9.00 17.64 7.46
CA SER A 85 10.10 17.27 6.55
C SER A 85 10.12 15.81 6.06
N GLN A 86 9.06 15.04 6.32
CA GLN A 86 8.95 13.62 5.97
C GLN A 86 7.61 13.30 5.29
N PHE A 87 7.62 12.32 4.39
CA PHE A 87 6.40 11.85 3.70
C PHE A 87 5.77 10.64 4.38
N ALA A 88 6.58 9.71 4.88
CA ALA A 88 6.11 8.47 5.49
C ALA A 88 5.23 8.73 6.74
N ARG A 89 4.25 7.84 6.97
CA ARG A 89 3.42 7.83 8.18
C ARG A 89 4.26 7.42 9.40
N ASP A 90 4.03 8.11 10.52
CA ASP A 90 4.62 7.77 11.82
C ASP A 90 3.71 6.88 12.68
N ASP A 91 2.44 6.79 12.30
CA ASP A 91 1.35 6.14 13.00
C ASP A 91 0.98 4.81 12.31
N PRO A 92 0.78 3.72 13.07
CA PRO A 92 0.42 2.43 12.47
C PRO A 92 -1.10 2.24 12.26
N ALA A 93 -1.93 3.25 12.54
CA ALA A 93 -3.40 3.12 12.59
C ALA A 93 -3.99 2.61 11.28
N PHE A 94 -3.54 3.16 10.15
CA PHE A 94 -3.98 2.75 8.81
C PHE A 94 -3.68 1.27 8.55
N LEU A 95 -2.47 0.80 8.90
CA LEU A 95 -2.09 -0.60 8.72
C LEU A 95 -2.97 -1.51 9.58
N VAL A 96 -3.22 -1.16 10.84
CA VAL A 96 -4.07 -1.96 11.74
C VAL A 96 -5.50 -2.07 11.23
N LEU A 97 -6.09 -0.98 10.74
CA LEU A 97 -7.43 -1.03 10.14
C LEU A 97 -7.45 -1.90 8.88
N LEU A 98 -6.41 -1.80 8.04
CA LEU A 98 -6.28 -2.61 6.84
C LEU A 98 -6.15 -4.11 7.16
N MET A 99 -5.40 -4.45 8.21
CA MET A 99 -5.32 -5.82 8.74
C MET A 99 -6.67 -6.33 9.26
N CYS A 100 -7.46 -5.48 9.93
CA CYS A 100 -8.81 -5.81 10.34
C CYS A 100 -9.72 -6.11 9.12
N CYS A 101 -9.64 -5.31 8.07
CA CYS A 101 -10.37 -5.56 6.82
C CYS A 101 -9.97 -6.90 6.17
N LEU A 102 -8.69 -7.27 6.20
CA LEU A 102 -8.22 -8.57 5.71
C LEU A 102 -8.77 -9.74 6.54
N CYS A 103 -8.84 -9.60 7.87
CA CYS A 103 -9.47 -10.61 8.73
C CYS A 103 -10.95 -10.80 8.36
N ILE A 104 -11.71 -9.71 8.23
CA ILE A 104 -13.13 -9.76 7.83
C ILE A 104 -13.29 -10.40 6.45
N SER A 105 -12.43 -10.02 5.51
CA SER A 105 -12.41 -10.60 4.17
C SER A 105 -12.16 -12.10 4.19
N SER A 106 -11.18 -12.59 4.95
CA SER A 106 -10.83 -14.02 5.00
C SER A 106 -11.98 -14.88 5.52
N ILE A 107 -12.80 -14.34 6.43
CA ILE A 107 -14.06 -14.97 6.86
C ILE A 107 -15.02 -15.08 5.68
N GLY A 108 -15.17 -14.02 4.89
CA GLY A 108 -15.98 -14.05 3.67
C GLY A 108 -15.53 -15.13 2.69
N PHE A 109 -14.23 -15.22 2.39
CA PHE A 109 -13.71 -16.25 1.50
C PHE A 109 -13.97 -17.66 2.03
N THR A 110 -13.84 -17.86 3.34
CA THR A 110 -14.13 -19.14 4.00
C THR A 110 -15.58 -19.55 3.81
N ILE A 111 -16.51 -18.61 3.95
CA ILE A 111 -17.95 -18.86 3.74
C ILE A 111 -18.22 -19.21 2.28
N VAL A 112 -17.71 -18.43 1.33
CA VAL A 112 -17.99 -18.63 -0.10
C VAL A 112 -17.36 -19.91 -0.64
N LEU A 113 -16.16 -20.27 -0.17
CA LEU A 113 -15.46 -21.48 -0.59
C LEU A 113 -15.84 -22.72 0.24
N GLY A 114 -16.65 -22.58 1.29
CA GLY A 114 -17.07 -23.70 2.13
C GLY A 114 -15.92 -24.34 2.93
N LEU A 115 -14.96 -23.54 3.39
CA LEU A 115 -13.74 -24.03 4.03
C LEU A 115 -13.95 -24.34 5.53
N GLY A 116 -13.25 -25.36 6.03
CA GLY A 116 -13.21 -25.71 7.45
C GLY A 116 -12.33 -24.78 8.30
N PHE A 117 -12.30 -24.97 9.62
CA PHE A 117 -11.57 -24.08 10.53
C PHE A 117 -10.05 -24.03 10.29
N LEU A 118 -9.39 -25.19 10.12
CA LEU A 118 -7.94 -25.23 9.85
C LEU A 118 -7.59 -24.58 8.51
N GLN A 119 -8.47 -24.77 7.53
CA GLN A 119 -8.37 -24.18 6.20
C GLN A 119 -8.51 -22.65 6.27
N PHE A 120 -9.49 -22.14 7.02
CA PHE A 120 -9.62 -20.72 7.34
C PHE A 120 -8.34 -20.14 7.96
N VAL A 121 -7.76 -20.80 8.97
CA VAL A 121 -6.52 -20.32 9.61
C VAL A 121 -5.39 -20.25 8.58
N LYS A 122 -5.21 -21.29 7.75
CA LYS A 122 -4.20 -21.31 6.69
C LYS A 122 -4.42 -20.17 5.68
N LEU A 123 -5.67 -19.92 5.27
CA LEU A 123 -6.04 -18.83 4.37
C LEU A 123 -5.74 -17.46 4.98
N LEU A 124 -6.12 -17.24 6.25
CA LEU A 124 -5.89 -16.00 6.99
C LEU A 124 -4.40 -15.66 7.04
N PHE A 125 -3.55 -16.62 7.45
CA PHE A 125 -2.10 -16.42 7.47
C PHE A 125 -1.55 -16.16 6.07
N TYR A 126 -2.03 -16.87 5.06
CA TYR A 126 -1.58 -16.67 3.68
C TYR A 126 -1.90 -15.27 3.17
N MET A 127 -3.15 -14.81 3.28
CA MET A 127 -3.58 -13.49 2.83
C MET A 127 -2.83 -12.36 3.55
N ILE A 128 -2.64 -12.50 4.86
CA ILE A 128 -1.96 -11.48 5.67
C ILE A 128 -0.45 -11.43 5.35
N PHE A 129 0.24 -12.56 5.47
CA PHE A 129 1.70 -12.55 5.42
C PHE A 129 2.23 -12.61 4.00
N ILE A 130 1.63 -13.42 3.14
CA ILE A 130 2.12 -13.62 1.77
C ILE A 130 1.57 -12.54 0.85
N ASP A 131 0.24 -12.45 0.71
CA ASP A 131 -0.36 -11.58 -0.30
C ASP A 131 -0.26 -10.11 0.07
N TYR A 132 -0.35 -9.78 1.36
CA TYR A 132 -0.33 -8.39 1.80
C TYR A 132 1.07 -7.92 2.24
N LEU A 133 1.69 -8.56 3.25
CA LEU A 133 2.98 -8.10 3.76
C LEU A 133 4.13 -8.37 2.78
N VAL A 134 4.35 -9.62 2.37
CA VAL A 134 5.49 -9.97 1.51
C VAL A 134 5.36 -9.33 0.14
N ALA A 135 4.22 -9.46 -0.53
CA ALA A 135 4.02 -8.83 -1.84
C ALA A 135 4.14 -7.29 -1.73
N GLY A 136 3.60 -6.69 -0.67
CA GLY A 136 3.68 -5.25 -0.46
C GLY A 136 5.11 -4.74 -0.23
N LEU A 137 5.92 -5.47 0.53
CA LEU A 137 7.34 -5.15 0.70
C LEU A 137 8.12 -5.24 -0.61
N ILE A 138 7.83 -6.27 -1.43
CA ILE A 138 8.45 -6.44 -2.76
C ILE A 138 8.06 -5.27 -3.66
N VAL A 139 6.77 -4.98 -3.78
CA VAL A 139 6.25 -3.90 -4.64
C VAL A 139 6.81 -2.54 -4.20
N ALA A 140 6.77 -2.23 -2.91
CA ALA A 140 7.32 -0.99 -2.36
C ALA A 140 8.81 -0.85 -2.68
N THR A 141 9.59 -1.93 -2.53
CA THR A 141 11.02 -1.94 -2.82
C THR A 141 11.31 -1.76 -4.31
N VAL A 142 10.56 -2.43 -5.18
CA VAL A 142 10.70 -2.29 -6.64
C VAL A 142 10.40 -0.85 -7.07
N PHE A 143 9.27 -0.29 -6.63
CA PHE A 143 8.93 1.11 -6.95
C PHE A 143 9.93 2.10 -6.36
N TRP A 144 10.42 1.87 -5.13
CA TRP A 144 11.44 2.70 -4.51
C TRP A 144 12.75 2.72 -5.32
N ILE A 145 13.18 1.55 -5.83
CA ILE A 145 14.35 1.45 -6.72
C ILE A 145 14.09 2.19 -8.04
N ILE A 146 12.96 1.93 -8.69
CA ILE A 146 12.61 2.53 -10.00
C ILE A 146 12.55 4.05 -9.89
N THR A 147 11.87 4.57 -8.88
CA THR A 147 11.66 6.02 -8.69
C THR A 147 12.97 6.75 -8.43
N ASN A 148 13.80 6.25 -7.51
CA ASN A 148 15.09 6.86 -7.21
C ASN A 148 16.09 6.75 -8.37
N ARG A 149 16.03 5.66 -9.15
CA ARG A 149 16.97 5.44 -10.25
C ARG A 149 16.59 6.21 -11.53
N TYR A 150 15.31 6.31 -11.84
CA TYR A 150 14.85 6.77 -13.16
C TYR A 150 13.95 8.01 -13.15
N LEU A 151 13.20 8.27 -12.08
CA LEU A 151 12.18 9.34 -12.06
C LEU A 151 12.62 10.58 -11.28
N ARG A 152 13.71 10.50 -10.52
CA ARG A 152 14.17 11.59 -9.64
C ARG A 152 14.86 12.72 -10.41
N ILE A 153 14.45 13.96 -10.12
CA ILE A 153 15.10 15.18 -10.62
C ILE A 153 16.17 15.64 -9.63
N ASP A 154 15.74 15.83 -8.38
CA ASP A 154 16.59 16.35 -7.32
C ASP A 154 17.43 15.22 -6.73
N LYS A 155 18.75 15.27 -6.95
CA LYS A 155 19.67 14.25 -6.43
C LYS A 155 20.00 14.44 -4.95
N THR A 156 19.59 15.55 -4.33
CA THR A 156 19.84 15.83 -2.92
C THR A 156 18.86 15.13 -1.98
N GLN A 157 17.66 14.80 -2.46
CA GLN A 157 16.63 14.14 -1.67
C GLN A 157 16.14 12.84 -2.32
N ASP A 158 16.27 11.73 -1.61
CA ASP A 158 15.75 10.44 -2.04
C ASP A 158 14.25 10.29 -1.73
N VAL A 159 13.56 9.45 -2.50
CA VAL A 159 12.23 8.95 -2.13
C VAL A 159 12.39 8.06 -0.89
N GLU A 160 11.62 8.35 0.16
CA GLU A 160 11.61 7.55 1.39
C GLU A 160 10.99 6.17 1.11
N TRP A 161 11.69 5.08 1.47
CA TRP A 161 11.14 3.72 1.31
C TRP A 161 9.82 3.53 2.07
N GLY A 162 9.71 4.10 3.28
CA GLY A 162 8.47 4.06 4.05
C GLY A 162 7.29 4.73 3.33
N TYR A 163 7.57 5.77 2.54
CA TYR A 163 6.54 6.42 1.74
C TYR A 163 6.14 5.57 0.52
N ALA A 164 7.08 4.90 -0.13
CA ALA A 164 6.78 3.94 -1.20
C ALA A 164 5.88 2.80 -0.68
N PHE A 165 6.13 2.33 0.55
CA PHE A 165 5.27 1.37 1.23
C PHE A 165 3.89 1.95 1.56
N ASP A 166 3.79 3.18 2.09
CA ASP A 166 2.51 3.85 2.33
C ASP A 166 1.67 4.02 1.05
N ILE A 167 2.32 4.34 -0.09
CA ILE A 167 1.65 4.41 -1.39
C ILE A 167 1.05 3.04 -1.75
N HIS A 168 1.82 1.96 -1.58
CA HIS A 168 1.31 0.60 -1.81
C HIS A 168 0.10 0.30 -0.91
N LEU A 169 0.19 0.60 0.39
CA LEU A 169 -0.93 0.37 1.32
C LEU A 169 -2.19 1.15 0.90
N ASN A 170 -2.04 2.41 0.52
CA ASN A 170 -3.14 3.25 0.04
C ASN A 170 -3.72 2.71 -1.28
N ALA A 171 -2.87 2.28 -2.21
CA ALA A 171 -3.29 1.76 -3.51
C ALA A 171 -3.95 0.38 -3.41
N PHE A 172 -3.56 -0.43 -2.43
CA PHE A 172 -4.11 -1.77 -2.20
C PHE A 172 -5.50 -1.74 -1.57
N PHE A 173 -5.84 -0.70 -0.81
CA PHE A 173 -7.11 -0.66 -0.09
C PHE A 173 -8.36 -0.65 -0.99
N PRO A 174 -8.46 0.14 -2.08
CA PRO A 174 -9.61 0.05 -2.98
C PRO A 174 -9.77 -1.33 -3.66
N PRO A 175 -8.72 -1.93 -4.25
CA PRO A 175 -8.76 -3.31 -4.73
C PRO A 175 -9.17 -4.32 -3.67
N LEU A 176 -8.73 -4.16 -2.41
CA LEU A 176 -9.17 -5.03 -1.33
C LEU A 176 -10.71 -4.99 -1.23
N VAL A 177 -11.31 -3.81 -1.10
CA VAL A 177 -12.78 -3.70 -0.98
C VAL A 177 -13.49 -4.23 -2.24
N ILE A 178 -12.99 -3.89 -3.43
CA ILE A 178 -13.61 -4.31 -4.69
C ILE A 178 -13.53 -5.84 -4.86
N LEU A 179 -12.36 -6.45 -4.65
CA LEU A 179 -12.14 -7.88 -4.92
C LEU A 179 -12.51 -8.79 -3.76
N HIS A 180 -12.46 -8.31 -2.53
CA HIS A 180 -12.69 -9.14 -1.35
C HIS A 180 -14.06 -8.95 -0.71
N ILE A 181 -14.76 -7.86 -1.03
CA ILE A 181 -16.12 -7.60 -0.55
C ILE A 181 -17.09 -7.63 -1.73
N VAL A 182 -16.92 -6.76 -2.72
CA VAL A 182 -17.87 -6.63 -3.84
C VAL A 182 -17.87 -7.88 -4.73
N GLN A 183 -16.71 -8.30 -5.23
CA GLN A 183 -16.61 -9.51 -6.07
C GLN A 183 -17.15 -10.74 -5.34
N LEU A 184 -16.80 -10.88 -4.06
CA LEU A 184 -17.16 -12.04 -3.26
C LEU A 184 -18.68 -12.16 -3.08
N PHE A 185 -19.37 -11.03 -2.90
CA PHE A 185 -20.84 -10.97 -2.86
C PHE A 185 -21.49 -11.49 -4.15
N PHE A 186 -20.91 -11.15 -5.31
CA PHE A 186 -21.43 -11.58 -6.61
C PHE A 186 -20.89 -12.95 -7.08
N TYR A 187 -19.97 -13.58 -6.33
CA TYR A 187 -19.24 -14.74 -6.83
C TYR A 187 -20.15 -15.91 -7.17
N ASN A 188 -20.92 -16.40 -6.19
CA ASN A 188 -21.80 -17.55 -6.35
C ASN A 188 -23.00 -17.26 -7.27
N GLY A 189 -23.43 -16.01 -7.37
CA GLY A 189 -24.64 -15.64 -8.13
C GLY A 189 -24.38 -15.25 -9.59
N LEU A 190 -23.19 -14.73 -9.93
CA LEU A 190 -22.90 -14.21 -11.27
C LEU A 190 -21.57 -14.70 -11.87
N ILE A 191 -20.57 -15.01 -11.05
CA ILE A 191 -19.16 -15.19 -11.51
C ILE A 191 -18.72 -16.66 -11.56
N ASN A 192 -19.37 -17.56 -10.81
CA ASN A 192 -18.98 -18.97 -10.75
C ASN A 192 -19.54 -19.84 -11.90
N TYR A 193 -19.89 -19.24 -13.04
CA TYR A 193 -20.45 -19.94 -14.20
C TYR A 193 -19.51 -19.85 -15.41
N ASP A 194 -19.48 -20.89 -16.24
CA ASP A 194 -18.77 -20.89 -17.53
C ASP A 194 -19.61 -20.21 -18.63
N THR A 195 -19.98 -18.97 -18.40
CA THR A 195 -20.70 -18.15 -19.38
C THR A 195 -19.90 -16.91 -19.73
N PHE A 196 -20.14 -16.35 -20.92
CA PHE A 196 -19.53 -15.08 -21.31
C PHE A 196 -19.89 -13.95 -20.33
N SER A 197 -21.13 -13.88 -19.86
CA SER A 197 -21.59 -12.85 -18.91
C SER A 197 -20.80 -12.90 -17.60
N SER A 198 -20.62 -14.10 -17.05
CA SER A 198 -19.81 -14.34 -15.86
C SER A 198 -18.36 -13.86 -16.02
N ARG A 199 -17.73 -14.21 -17.14
CA ARG A 199 -16.38 -13.75 -17.50
C ARG A 199 -16.29 -12.24 -17.65
N PHE A 200 -17.26 -11.65 -18.34
CA PHE A 200 -17.33 -10.21 -18.54
C PHE A 200 -17.43 -9.46 -17.21
N VAL A 201 -18.34 -9.87 -16.33
CA VAL A 201 -18.52 -9.25 -15.00
C VAL A 201 -17.28 -9.43 -14.14
N GLY A 202 -16.76 -10.65 -14.01
CA GLY A 202 -15.57 -10.94 -13.20
C GLY A 202 -14.34 -10.16 -13.67
N ASN A 203 -14.02 -10.22 -14.96
CA ASN A 203 -12.86 -9.53 -15.52
C ASN A 203 -13.03 -8.00 -15.47
N THR A 204 -14.26 -7.47 -15.57
CA THR A 204 -14.52 -6.02 -15.43
C THR A 204 -14.25 -5.57 -14.00
N ILE A 205 -14.65 -6.34 -12.99
CA ILE A 205 -14.36 -6.06 -11.58
C ILE A 205 -12.83 -6.01 -11.36
N TRP A 206 -12.08 -6.94 -11.94
CA TRP A 206 -10.61 -6.93 -11.91
C TRP A 206 -10.01 -5.72 -12.63
N LEU A 207 -10.51 -5.37 -13.81
CA LEU A 207 -10.07 -4.19 -14.55
C LEU A 207 -10.25 -2.92 -13.70
N ILE A 208 -11.41 -2.76 -13.06
CA ILE A 208 -11.69 -1.61 -12.19
C ILE A 208 -10.73 -1.60 -10.99
N ALA A 209 -10.55 -2.74 -10.31
CA ALA A 209 -9.67 -2.85 -9.15
C ALA A 209 -8.22 -2.48 -9.51
N VAL A 210 -7.66 -3.09 -10.55
CA VAL A 210 -6.28 -2.82 -10.99
C VAL A 210 -6.12 -1.38 -11.48
N SER A 211 -7.13 -0.83 -12.16
CA SER A 211 -7.10 0.58 -12.59
C SER A 211 -7.07 1.53 -11.40
N TYR A 212 -7.84 1.24 -10.35
CA TYR A 212 -7.80 1.99 -9.09
C TYR A 212 -6.41 1.93 -8.45
N TYR A 213 -5.83 0.73 -8.36
CA TYR A 213 -4.49 0.55 -7.81
C TYR A 213 -3.45 1.42 -8.55
N ILE A 214 -3.47 1.40 -9.89
CA ILE A 214 -2.55 2.19 -10.72
C ILE A 214 -2.79 3.69 -10.51
N TYR A 215 -4.04 4.13 -10.49
CA TYR A 215 -4.38 5.55 -10.33
C TYR A 215 -3.91 6.10 -8.98
N ILE A 216 -4.17 5.38 -7.87
CA ILE A 216 -3.73 5.78 -6.53
C ILE A 216 -2.19 5.78 -6.44
N THR A 217 -1.54 4.78 -7.03
CA THR A 217 -0.07 4.71 -7.10
C THR A 217 0.51 5.93 -7.85
N PHE A 218 -0.04 6.24 -9.02
CA PHE A 218 0.33 7.42 -9.81
C PHE A 218 0.17 8.72 -9.01
N LEU A 219 -0.96 8.87 -8.31
CA LEU A 219 -1.26 10.06 -7.54
C LEU A 219 -0.31 10.23 -6.35
N GLY A 220 0.09 9.14 -5.71
CA GLY A 220 1.10 9.15 -4.66
C GLY A 220 2.45 9.68 -5.13
N TYR A 221 3.00 9.09 -6.19
CA TYR A 221 4.28 9.54 -6.71
C TYR A 221 4.23 10.96 -7.31
N THR A 222 3.11 11.35 -7.92
CA THR A 222 2.94 12.71 -8.48
C THR A 222 2.83 13.79 -7.40
N SER A 223 2.42 13.43 -6.18
CA SER A 223 2.41 14.38 -5.05
C SER A 223 3.81 14.76 -4.55
N MET A 224 4.86 14.06 -5.02
CA MET A 224 6.25 14.39 -4.71
C MET A 224 6.83 15.33 -5.76
N GLU A 225 7.17 16.55 -5.35
CA GLU A 225 7.80 17.55 -6.24
C GLU A 225 9.21 17.14 -6.73
N ILE A 226 9.83 16.13 -6.10
CA ILE A 226 11.18 15.63 -6.46
C ILE A 226 11.19 14.69 -7.69
N LEU A 227 10.02 14.24 -8.16
CA LEU A 227 9.88 13.27 -9.25
C LEU A 227 9.40 13.94 -10.55
N HIS A 228 9.96 13.51 -11.69
CA HIS A 228 9.46 13.83 -13.03
C HIS A 228 8.92 12.58 -13.72
N LYS A 229 8.19 12.79 -14.83
CA LYS A 229 7.68 11.72 -15.71
C LYS A 229 6.87 10.63 -14.97
N THR A 230 6.18 10.99 -13.88
CA THR A 230 5.33 10.06 -13.13
C THR A 230 4.15 9.53 -13.97
N HIS A 231 3.80 10.22 -15.07
CA HIS A 231 2.81 9.77 -16.05
C HIS A 231 3.10 8.39 -16.66
N ILE A 232 4.36 7.91 -16.61
CA ILE A 232 4.73 6.54 -17.03
C ILE A 232 4.01 5.48 -16.18
N ILE A 233 3.73 5.78 -14.91
CA ILE A 233 2.96 4.87 -14.04
C ILE A 233 1.53 4.75 -14.59
N LEU A 234 0.92 5.87 -14.99
CA LEU A 234 -0.43 5.90 -15.53
C LEU A 234 -0.52 5.25 -16.92
N SER A 235 0.55 5.31 -17.74
CA SER A 235 0.59 4.67 -19.06
C SER A 235 0.55 3.14 -19.01
N THR A 236 0.55 2.53 -17.83
CA THR A 236 0.27 1.08 -17.67
C THR A 236 -1.22 0.74 -17.84
N LEU A 237 -2.14 1.71 -17.70
CA LEU A 237 -3.58 1.46 -17.85
C LEU A 237 -3.98 0.88 -19.23
N PRO A 238 -3.52 1.41 -20.38
CA PRO A 238 -3.78 0.79 -21.67
C PRO A 238 -3.29 -0.66 -21.78
N ILE A 239 -2.19 -1.01 -21.11
CA ILE A 239 -1.66 -2.38 -21.09
C ILE A 239 -2.62 -3.29 -20.31
N ILE A 240 -3.15 -2.83 -19.18
CA ILE A 240 -4.17 -3.57 -18.41
C ILE A 240 -5.46 -3.73 -19.22
N LEU A 241 -5.88 -2.69 -19.97
CA LEU A 241 -7.04 -2.78 -20.85
C LEU A 241 -6.84 -3.83 -21.96
N LEU A 242 -5.64 -3.90 -22.54
CA LEU A 242 -5.30 -4.92 -23.52
C LEU A 242 -5.37 -6.33 -22.91
N ILE A 243 -4.81 -6.53 -21.71
CA ILE A 243 -4.88 -7.81 -20.97
C ILE A 243 -6.34 -8.19 -20.69
N TYR A 244 -7.18 -7.22 -20.32
CA TYR A 244 -8.61 -7.44 -20.14
C TYR A 244 -9.30 -7.94 -21.42
N ILE A 245 -9.02 -7.31 -22.57
CA ILE A 245 -9.58 -7.76 -23.87
C ILE A 245 -9.08 -9.17 -24.20
N MET A 246 -7.78 -9.42 -24.03
CA MET A 246 -7.19 -10.73 -24.30
C MET A 246 -7.79 -11.84 -23.45
N THR A 247 -7.99 -11.59 -22.15
CA THR A 247 -8.58 -12.58 -21.23
C THR A 247 -10.03 -12.88 -21.58
N LEU A 248 -10.81 -11.89 -22.03
CA LEU A 248 -12.16 -12.11 -22.56
C LEU A 248 -12.17 -12.95 -23.84
N CYS A 249 -11.32 -12.62 -24.81
CA CYS A 249 -11.21 -13.37 -26.06
C CYS A 249 -10.73 -14.81 -25.84
N ALA A 250 -9.82 -15.02 -24.89
CA ALA A 250 -9.32 -16.34 -24.51
C ALA A 250 -10.32 -17.16 -23.67
N GLY A 251 -11.45 -16.56 -23.26
CA GLY A 251 -12.45 -17.24 -22.43
C GLY A 251 -11.99 -17.48 -20.99
N ILE A 252 -11.02 -16.71 -20.49
CA ILE A 252 -10.46 -16.85 -19.14
C ILE A 252 -11.26 -15.99 -18.14
N ASN A 253 -11.73 -16.61 -17.05
CA ASN A 253 -12.33 -15.91 -15.91
C ASN A 253 -11.29 -15.72 -14.80
N ILE A 254 -10.78 -14.50 -14.63
CA ILE A 254 -9.73 -14.21 -13.64
C ILE A 254 -10.24 -14.43 -12.21
N SER A 255 -11.48 -14.00 -11.92
CA SER A 255 -12.07 -14.16 -10.59
C SER A 255 -12.22 -15.63 -10.21
N TYR A 256 -12.67 -16.48 -11.14
CA TYR A 256 -12.75 -17.92 -10.92
C TYR A 256 -11.36 -18.52 -10.66
N LEU A 257 -10.37 -18.19 -11.48
CA LEU A 257 -9.01 -18.72 -11.37
C LEU A 257 -8.39 -18.36 -10.01
N VAL A 258 -8.59 -17.14 -9.53
CA VAL A 258 -8.10 -16.69 -8.21
C VAL A 258 -8.82 -17.42 -7.07
N MET A 259 -10.14 -17.64 -7.18
CA MET A 259 -10.90 -18.39 -6.18
C MET A 259 -10.48 -19.86 -6.12
N GLU A 260 -10.27 -20.48 -7.28
CA GLU A 260 -9.72 -21.84 -7.40
C GLU A 260 -8.30 -21.92 -6.83
N PHE A 261 -7.45 -20.91 -7.11
CA PHE A 261 -6.11 -20.83 -6.54
C PHE A 261 -6.15 -20.80 -5.01
N TYR A 262 -6.99 -19.96 -4.39
CA TYR A 262 -7.10 -19.93 -2.93
C TYR A 262 -7.64 -21.24 -2.36
N HIS A 263 -8.63 -21.84 -3.01
CA HIS A 263 -9.15 -23.15 -2.60
C HIS A 263 -8.06 -24.23 -2.63
N TYR A 264 -7.35 -24.36 -3.76
CA TYR A 264 -6.26 -25.33 -3.94
C TYR A 264 -5.11 -25.14 -2.95
N ARG A 265 -4.77 -23.90 -2.59
CA ARG A 265 -3.70 -23.64 -1.63
C ARG A 265 -4.05 -24.07 -0.22
N VAL A 266 -5.34 -24.15 0.09
CA VAL A 266 -5.82 -24.30 1.47
C VAL A 266 -6.29 -25.72 1.75
N VAL A 267 -6.97 -26.36 0.79
CA VAL A 267 -7.35 -27.78 0.82
C VAL A 267 -6.11 -28.67 0.67
#